data_AF-X1K2V4-F1
#
_entry.id   AF-X1K2V4-F1
#
_cell.length_a   1.000
_cell.length_b   1.000
_cell.length_c   1.000
_cell.angle_alpha   90.00
_cell.angle_beta   90.00
_cell.angle_gamma   90.00
#
_symmetry.space_group_name_H-M   'P 1'
#
loop_
_entity.id
_entity.type
_entity.pdbx_description
1 polymer ?
#
loop_
_entity_poly.entity_id
_entity_poly.type
_entity_poly.pdbx_seq_one_letter_code
_entity_poly.pdbx_strand_id
1 'polypeptide(L)'
;LTNPVLENHYLERLAKVPTNLPKYERKPCKNFCGKWAISGHDQDGNRIAKRIWCGREWCEECRDQSHNRRIARWLPRVQQIESLACWTVTYPKEVRLFVRTKKSLRSQKGKLIRALKELGYSRGMIRWHFFGDQSTEYHPHQNAIVDGGYLSPGELQRQKDLIRRKLLKRFMANGLGKDLEIHYQYTTSPKKIYHKLKYITRPTFLDQSWDELLAAKIYGLRNNNTWGKWDQDPKWQLRHSNRAIAIMTKVEQ
;
A
#
# COMPACT_ATOMS: atom_id res chain seq x y z
N LEU A 1 -2.75 29.26 26.67
CA LEU A 1 -1.81 28.18 27.05
C LEU A 1 -1.93 27.09 25.99
N THR A 2 -0.79 26.73 25.42
CA THR A 2 -0.60 26.09 24.12
C THR A 2 -1.18 24.69 24.03
N ASN A 3 -1.91 24.45 22.94
CA ASN A 3 -2.45 23.18 22.49
C ASN A 3 -1.28 22.20 22.23
N PRO A 4 -1.15 21.06 22.94
CA PRO A 4 -0.06 20.14 22.68
C PRO A 4 -0.35 19.46 21.34
N VAL A 5 0.50 19.81 20.38
CA VAL A 5 0.63 19.17 19.07
C VAL A 5 0.54 17.66 19.26
N LEU A 6 -0.48 17.04 18.63
CA LEU A 6 -0.63 15.60 18.50
C LEU A 6 0.70 14.99 18.04
N GLU A 7 1.46 14.49 19.01
CA GLU A 7 2.72 13.81 18.79
C GLU A 7 2.47 12.59 17.91
N ASN A 8 3.32 12.44 16.92
CA ASN A 8 3.20 11.43 15.87
C ASN A 8 3.48 10.05 16.51
N HIS A 9 2.46 9.40 17.11
CA HIS A 9 2.55 8.15 17.89
C HIS A 9 3.05 6.90 17.15
N TYR A 10 3.57 7.04 15.92
CA TYR A 10 4.19 5.94 15.20
C TYR A 10 5.70 5.91 15.46
N LEU A 11 6.12 5.26 16.57
CA LEU A 11 7.52 4.94 16.92
C LEU A 11 8.32 4.26 15.77
N GLU A 12 7.63 3.80 14.75
CA GLU A 12 8.23 3.23 13.54
C GLU A 12 8.68 4.25 12.48
N ARG A 13 8.23 5.51 12.57
CA ARG A 13 8.76 6.62 11.74
C ARG A 13 10.13 7.08 12.21
N LEU A 14 10.48 6.85 13.47
CA LEU A 14 11.81 7.14 14.04
C LEU A 14 12.85 6.08 13.68
N ALA A 15 12.43 4.90 13.22
CA ALA A 15 13.35 3.90 12.68
C ALA A 15 13.81 4.30 11.28
N LYS A 16 14.87 5.11 11.21
CA LYS A 16 15.72 5.15 10.02
C LYS A 16 16.18 3.71 9.75
N VAL A 17 16.03 3.24 8.50
CA VAL A 17 16.84 2.12 8.02
C VAL A 17 18.29 2.55 8.30
N PRO A 18 19.13 1.74 8.97
CA PRO A 18 20.51 2.15 9.17
C PRO A 18 21.08 2.50 7.80
N THR A 19 21.39 3.77 7.59
CA THR A 19 21.82 4.32 6.30
C THR A 19 23.15 3.74 5.85
N ASN A 20 23.83 3.03 6.76
CA ASN A 20 25.14 2.42 6.58
C ASN A 20 25.10 0.89 6.67
N LEU A 21 23.97 0.23 6.38
CA LEU A 21 24.09 -1.19 6.01
C LEU A 21 24.81 -1.22 4.66
N PRO A 22 25.96 -1.94 4.53
CA PRO A 22 26.58 -2.22 3.24
C PRO A 22 25.48 -2.70 2.29
N LYS A 23 25.60 -2.42 0.98
CA LYS A 23 24.78 -3.06 -0.04
C LYS A 23 25.03 -4.57 0.04
N TYR A 24 24.36 -5.24 0.99
CA TYR A 24 24.54 -6.64 1.23
C TYR A 24 23.88 -7.35 0.07
N GLU A 25 24.73 -7.94 -0.76
CA GLU A 25 24.39 -9.01 -1.68
C GLU A 25 23.33 -9.91 -1.06
N ARG A 26 22.24 -10.12 -1.80
CA ARG A 26 21.33 -11.28 -1.78
C ARG A 26 21.11 -12.00 -0.43
N LYS A 27 21.16 -11.32 0.73
CA LYS A 27 20.99 -12.03 2.01
C LYS A 27 19.52 -12.48 2.13
N PRO A 28 19.25 -13.77 2.36
CA PRO A 28 17.88 -14.28 2.54
C PRO A 28 17.19 -13.56 3.71
N CYS A 29 15.85 -13.51 3.70
CA CYS A 29 15.05 -12.85 4.76
C CYS A 29 15.50 -13.30 6.17
N LYS A 30 15.87 -14.58 6.26
CA LYS A 30 16.32 -15.32 7.44
C LYS A 30 17.46 -14.67 8.22
N ASN A 31 18.32 -13.86 7.58
CA ASN A 31 19.56 -13.44 8.24
C ASN A 31 19.40 -12.28 9.23
N PHE A 32 18.30 -11.51 9.16
CA PHE A 32 18.09 -10.36 10.06
C PHE A 32 16.62 -10.07 10.42
N CYS A 33 15.66 -10.55 9.63
CA CYS A 33 14.25 -10.30 9.91
C CYS A 33 13.85 -10.97 11.24
N GLY A 34 13.13 -10.26 12.09
CA GLY A 34 12.73 -10.75 13.40
C GLY A 34 13.82 -10.66 14.47
N LYS A 35 15.07 -10.30 14.13
CA LYS A 35 16.15 -10.11 15.11
C LYS A 35 16.03 -8.76 15.83
N TRP A 36 16.61 -8.69 17.02
CA TRP A 36 16.73 -7.45 17.79
C TRP A 36 18.00 -6.69 17.41
N ALA A 37 17.89 -5.37 17.36
CA ALA A 37 19.03 -4.47 17.31
C ALA A 37 18.89 -3.41 18.40
N ILE A 38 20.00 -3.07 19.04
CA ILE A 38 20.05 -1.93 19.95
C ILE A 38 19.86 -0.67 19.12
N SER A 39 18.83 0.11 19.47
CA SER A 39 18.44 1.33 18.77
C SER A 39 18.82 2.61 19.52
N GLY A 40 19.20 2.49 20.80
CA GLY A 40 19.59 3.62 21.63
C GLY A 40 19.69 3.22 23.10
N HIS A 41 19.78 4.22 23.96
CA HIS A 41 19.65 4.10 25.40
C HIS A 41 18.55 5.06 25.88
N ASP A 42 17.88 4.75 26.98
CA ASP A 42 16.96 5.67 27.65
C ASP A 42 17.71 6.68 28.53
N GLN A 43 16.96 7.51 29.26
CA GLN A 43 17.52 8.55 30.15
C GLN A 43 18.33 7.95 31.32
N ASP A 44 18.07 6.70 31.67
CA ASP A 44 18.72 5.97 32.76
C ASP A 44 19.89 5.10 32.27
N GLY A 45 20.20 5.16 30.96
CA GLY A 45 21.28 4.40 30.34
C GLY A 45 20.93 2.95 30.00
N ASN A 46 19.66 2.53 30.11
CA ASN A 46 19.24 1.20 29.71
C ASN A 46 19.20 1.07 28.18
N ARG A 47 19.57 -0.11 27.67
CA ARG A 47 19.57 -0.39 26.23
C ARG A 47 18.14 -0.53 25.70
N ILE A 48 17.78 0.30 24.73
CA ILE A 48 16.53 0.20 23.98
C ILE A 48 16.76 -0.71 22.78
N ALA A 49 16.19 -1.91 22.80
CA ALA A 49 16.21 -2.84 21.67
C ALA A 49 14.97 -2.69 20.79
N LYS A 50 15.14 -2.88 19.48
CA LYS A 50 14.05 -2.90 18.50
C LYS A 50 14.14 -4.10 17.59
N ARG A 51 12.99 -4.72 17.32
CA ARG A 51 12.89 -5.81 16.34
C ARG A 51 12.96 -5.29 14.90
N ILE A 52 13.84 -5.87 14.10
CA ILE A 52 14.06 -5.47 12.70
C ILE A 52 13.13 -6.26 11.78
N TRP A 53 12.49 -5.55 10.84
CA TRP A 53 11.58 -6.15 9.86
C TRP A 53 12.08 -5.89 8.44
N CYS A 54 12.15 -6.94 7.62
CA CYS A 54 12.66 -6.80 6.25
C CYS A 54 11.67 -6.10 5.29
N GLY A 55 10.37 -6.09 5.63
CA GLY A 55 9.32 -5.47 4.81
C GLY A 55 9.07 -6.14 3.46
N ARG A 56 9.56 -7.36 3.24
CA ARG A 56 9.27 -8.17 2.04
C ARG A 56 7.81 -8.60 2.06
N GLU A 57 7.19 -8.65 0.89
CA GLU A 57 5.78 -9.09 0.78
C GLU A 57 5.61 -10.55 1.21
N TRP A 58 6.59 -11.40 0.89
CA TRP A 58 6.57 -12.86 1.08
C TRP A 58 7.32 -13.36 2.31
N CYS A 59 7.73 -12.49 3.24
CA CYS A 59 8.44 -12.97 4.43
C CYS A 59 7.47 -13.30 5.56
N GLU A 60 7.39 -14.58 5.92
CA GLU A 60 6.54 -15.13 6.97
C GLU A 60 6.78 -14.46 8.33
N GLU A 61 8.05 -14.25 8.69
CA GLU A 61 8.46 -13.64 9.97
C GLU A 61 7.82 -12.29 10.28
N CYS A 62 7.67 -11.43 9.26
CA CYS A 62 7.26 -10.04 9.46
C CYS A 62 6.00 -9.65 8.71
N ARG A 63 5.28 -10.63 8.15
CA ARG A 63 4.14 -10.38 7.26
C ARG A 63 3.06 -9.56 7.95
N ASP A 64 2.57 -10.07 9.07
CA ASP A 64 1.46 -9.48 9.83
C ASP A 64 1.87 -8.17 10.47
N GLN A 65 3.07 -8.12 11.05
CA GLN A 65 3.60 -6.87 11.56
C GLN A 65 3.67 -5.85 10.42
N SER A 66 4.30 -6.16 9.29
CA SER A 66 4.40 -5.25 8.15
C SER A 66 3.03 -4.80 7.62
N HIS A 67 2.00 -5.65 7.71
CA HIS A 67 0.62 -5.27 7.39
C HIS A 67 0.07 -4.24 8.38
N ASN A 68 0.15 -4.49 9.68
CA ASN A 68 -0.28 -3.56 10.72
C ASN A 68 0.44 -2.21 10.59
N ARG A 69 1.74 -2.22 10.33
CA ARG A 69 2.55 -1.03 10.05
C ARG A 69 2.08 -0.22 8.84
N ARG A 70 1.57 -0.91 7.81
CA ARG A 70 0.99 -0.27 6.62
C ARG A 70 -0.36 0.37 6.96
N ILE A 71 -1.20 -0.32 7.72
CA ILE A 71 -2.48 0.20 8.23
C ILE A 71 -2.22 1.45 9.06
N ALA A 72 -1.37 1.35 10.08
CA ALA A 72 -0.94 2.45 10.95
C ALA A 72 -0.48 3.70 10.18
N ARG A 73 0.34 3.53 9.14
CA ARG A 73 0.79 4.67 8.33
C ARG A 73 -0.31 5.31 7.49
N TRP A 74 -1.32 4.57 7.05
CA TRP A 74 -2.36 5.07 6.17
C TRP A 74 -3.63 5.47 6.91
N LEU A 75 -3.90 4.90 8.08
CA LEU A 75 -5.13 5.13 8.84
C LEU A 75 -5.39 6.62 9.11
N PRO A 76 -4.44 7.43 9.62
CA PRO A 76 -4.68 8.86 9.83
C PRO A 76 -5.05 9.61 8.56
N ARG A 77 -4.54 9.17 7.40
CA ARG A 77 -4.86 9.77 6.10
C ARG A 77 -6.25 9.37 5.63
N VAL A 78 -6.58 8.08 5.71
CA VAL A 78 -7.90 7.56 5.37
C VAL A 78 -8.98 8.19 6.25
N GLN A 79 -8.67 8.51 7.50
CA GLN A 79 -9.59 9.22 8.41
C GLN A 79 -9.95 10.63 7.93
N GLN A 80 -9.15 11.27 7.08
CA GLN A 80 -9.46 12.57 6.47
C GLN A 80 -10.44 12.45 5.29
N ILE A 81 -10.74 11.23 4.85
CA ILE A 81 -11.60 10.94 3.70
C ILE A 81 -13.02 10.67 4.20
N GLU A 82 -13.99 11.43 3.68
CA GLU A 82 -15.41 11.32 4.04
C GLU A 82 -16.10 10.19 3.28
N SER A 83 -15.94 10.24 1.96
CA SER A 83 -16.35 9.20 1.02
C SER A 83 -15.11 8.65 0.37
N LEU A 84 -14.84 7.38 0.65
CA LEU A 84 -13.68 6.68 0.13
C LEU A 84 -14.04 5.95 -1.15
N ALA A 85 -13.35 6.28 -2.23
CA ALA A 85 -13.40 5.54 -3.48
C ALA A 85 -12.17 4.67 -3.68
N CYS A 86 -12.38 3.47 -4.21
CA CYS A 86 -11.37 2.50 -4.59
C CYS A 86 -11.40 2.25 -6.09
N TRP A 87 -10.29 2.52 -6.76
CA TRP A 87 -10.01 2.06 -8.12
C TRP A 87 -9.16 0.79 -8.06
N THR A 88 -9.60 -0.27 -8.74
CA THR A 88 -8.80 -1.48 -8.94
C THR A 88 -8.58 -1.66 -10.44
N VAL A 89 -7.31 -1.63 -10.86
CA VAL A 89 -6.91 -1.82 -12.27
C VAL A 89 -6.17 -3.14 -12.41
N THR A 90 -6.77 -4.09 -13.12
CA THR A 90 -6.22 -5.43 -13.37
C THR A 90 -5.70 -5.52 -14.80
N TYR A 91 -4.51 -6.09 -14.98
CA TYR A 91 -3.88 -6.26 -16.28
C TYR A 91 -4.29 -7.59 -16.92
N PRO A 92 -4.66 -7.61 -18.22
CA PRO A 92 -4.97 -8.85 -18.94
C PRO A 92 -3.73 -9.76 -19.00
N LYS A 93 -3.96 -11.08 -19.03
CA LYS A 93 -2.91 -12.11 -18.85
C LYS A 93 -1.72 -11.90 -19.79
N GLU A 94 -2.02 -11.55 -21.03
CA GLU A 94 -1.09 -11.35 -22.15
C GLU A 94 -0.08 -10.23 -21.88
N VAL A 95 -0.44 -9.22 -21.07
CA VAL A 95 0.46 -8.09 -20.76
C VAL A 95 1.08 -8.15 -19.37
N ARG A 96 0.68 -9.12 -18.53
CA ARG A 96 1.19 -9.26 -17.15
C ARG A 96 2.71 -9.41 -17.14
N LEU A 97 3.30 -10.06 -18.15
CA LEU A 97 4.75 -10.24 -18.24
C LEU A 97 5.51 -8.91 -18.26
N PHE A 98 4.92 -7.85 -18.81
CA PHE A 98 5.54 -6.52 -18.88
C PHE A 98 5.52 -5.76 -17.54
N VAL A 99 4.72 -6.18 -16.56
CA VAL A 99 4.57 -5.52 -15.24
C VAL A 99 5.27 -6.25 -14.10
N ARG A 100 6.35 -6.99 -14.39
CA ARG A 100 7.06 -7.85 -13.40
C ARG A 100 8.35 -7.26 -12.82
N THR A 101 8.65 -6.00 -13.09
CA THR A 101 9.88 -5.36 -12.60
C THR A 101 9.58 -4.13 -11.77
N LYS A 102 10.48 -3.75 -10.85
CA LYS A 102 10.39 -2.46 -10.15
C LYS A 102 10.17 -1.28 -11.12
N LYS A 103 10.88 -1.26 -12.26
CA LYS A 103 10.80 -0.18 -13.25
C LYS A 103 9.39 -0.11 -13.85
N SER A 104 8.87 -1.23 -14.33
CA SER A 104 7.55 -1.26 -14.95
C SER A 104 6.41 -1.01 -13.95
N LEU A 105 6.46 -1.60 -12.76
CA LEU A 105 5.51 -1.35 -11.67
C LEU A 105 5.48 0.12 -11.23
N ARG A 106 6.65 0.78 -11.13
CA ARG A 106 6.75 2.21 -10.80
C ARG A 106 6.23 3.08 -11.93
N SER A 107 6.53 2.74 -13.18
CA SER A 107 6.06 3.46 -14.37
C SER A 107 4.54 3.42 -14.45
N GLN A 108 3.93 2.23 -14.33
CA GLN A 108 2.48 2.05 -14.36
C GLN A 108 1.79 2.76 -13.18
N LYS A 109 2.33 2.65 -11.96
CA LYS A 109 1.88 3.46 -10.81
C LYS A 109 1.89 4.95 -11.12
N GLY A 110 2.98 5.47 -11.68
CA GLY A 110 3.08 6.88 -12.03
C GLY A 110 2.05 7.32 -13.07
N LYS A 111 1.76 6.46 -14.06
CA LYS A 111 0.71 6.70 -15.05
C LYS A 111 -0.68 6.75 -14.40
N LEU A 112 -1.00 5.81 -13.51
CA LEU A 112 -2.29 5.80 -12.82
C LEU A 112 -2.47 7.03 -11.93
N ILE A 113 -1.44 7.41 -11.15
CA ILE A 113 -1.50 8.64 -10.35
C ILE A 113 -1.75 9.87 -11.24
N ARG A 114 -1.07 9.99 -12.38
CA ARG A 114 -1.29 11.10 -13.32
C ARG A 114 -2.71 11.11 -13.88
N ALA A 115 -3.22 9.95 -14.29
CA ALA A 115 -4.59 9.83 -14.79
C ALA A 115 -5.61 10.22 -13.71
N LEU A 116 -5.42 9.77 -12.46
CA LEU A 116 -6.31 10.14 -11.36
C LEU A 116 -6.24 11.64 -11.04
N LYS A 117 -5.06 12.25 -11.08
CA LYS A 117 -4.93 13.72 -10.91
C LYS A 117 -5.66 14.49 -12.01
N GLU A 118 -5.56 14.03 -13.26
CA GLU A 118 -6.25 14.63 -14.42
C GLU A 118 -7.78 14.51 -14.29
N LEU A 119 -8.27 13.49 -13.58
CA LEU A 119 -9.68 13.32 -13.23
C LEU A 119 -10.12 14.14 -12.00
N GLY A 120 -9.23 14.93 -11.41
CA GLY A 120 -9.54 15.78 -10.25
C GLY A 120 -9.23 15.16 -8.89
N TYR A 121 -8.70 13.93 -8.82
CA TYR A 121 -8.31 13.31 -7.54
C TYR A 121 -6.99 13.91 -7.03
N SER A 122 -7.11 14.96 -6.21
CA SER A 122 -5.99 15.77 -5.71
C SER A 122 -5.02 14.99 -4.79
N ARG A 123 -5.52 14.01 -4.05
CA ARG A 123 -4.77 13.16 -3.13
C ARG A 123 -5.23 11.71 -3.18
N GLY A 124 -4.40 10.82 -2.66
CA GLY A 124 -4.75 9.41 -2.55
C GLY A 124 -3.60 8.51 -2.12
N MET A 125 -3.90 7.22 -2.07
CA MET A 125 -3.00 6.14 -1.66
C MET A 125 -3.04 5.02 -2.68
N ILE A 126 -1.91 4.40 -3.01
CA ILE A 126 -1.83 3.41 -4.09
C ILE A 126 -0.89 2.26 -3.72
N ARG A 127 -1.29 1.03 -4.08
CA ARG A 127 -0.55 -0.21 -3.79
C ARG A 127 -0.84 -1.29 -4.83
N TRP A 128 0.18 -2.05 -5.17
CA TRP A 128 0.03 -3.28 -5.95
C TRP A 128 -0.36 -4.44 -5.06
N HIS A 129 -1.31 -5.23 -5.55
CA HIS A 129 -1.46 -6.64 -5.22
C HIS A 129 -0.94 -7.44 -6.41
N PHE A 130 -0.32 -8.59 -6.13
CA PHE A 130 0.39 -9.41 -7.11
C PHE A 130 -0.30 -10.75 -7.41
N PHE A 131 -1.05 -11.28 -6.45
CA PHE A 131 -1.73 -12.58 -6.55
C PHE A 131 -3.13 -12.47 -5.93
N GLY A 132 -3.99 -13.43 -6.26
CA GLY A 132 -5.32 -13.55 -5.67
C GLY A 132 -5.30 -14.22 -4.30
N ASP A 133 -6.43 -14.22 -3.60
CA ASP A 133 -6.54 -14.83 -2.26
C ASP A 133 -6.38 -16.35 -2.24
N GLN A 134 -6.74 -17.00 -3.34
CA GLN A 134 -6.76 -18.46 -3.48
C GLN A 134 -5.97 -18.93 -4.71
N SER A 135 -5.07 -18.10 -5.23
CA SER A 135 -4.31 -18.43 -6.44
C SER A 135 -2.87 -18.00 -6.33
N THR A 136 -1.98 -18.90 -6.73
CA THR A 136 -0.54 -18.64 -6.94
C THR A 136 -0.25 -18.12 -8.34
N GLU A 137 -1.26 -17.99 -9.21
CA GLU A 137 -1.09 -17.38 -10.53
C GLU A 137 -0.87 -15.87 -10.38
N TYR A 138 0.18 -15.37 -11.03
CA TYR A 138 0.48 -13.95 -11.06
C TYR A 138 -0.69 -13.15 -11.67
N HIS A 139 -1.30 -12.30 -10.85
CA HIS A 139 -2.52 -11.55 -11.13
C HIS A 139 -2.39 -10.09 -10.64
N PRO A 140 -1.48 -9.30 -11.24
CA PRO A 140 -1.15 -7.98 -10.75
C PRO A 140 -2.33 -7.03 -10.94
N HIS A 141 -2.77 -6.45 -9.83
CA HIS A 141 -3.77 -5.39 -9.84
C HIS A 141 -3.31 -4.23 -8.97
N GLN A 142 -3.58 -3.03 -9.47
CA GLN A 142 -3.22 -1.79 -8.79
C GLN A 142 -4.45 -1.20 -8.12
N ASN A 143 -4.41 -1.12 -6.79
CA ASN A 143 -5.46 -0.52 -5.99
C ASN A 143 -5.09 0.93 -5.67
N ALA A 144 -6.01 1.87 -5.90
CA ALA A 144 -5.89 3.26 -5.50
C ALA A 144 -7.11 3.70 -4.67
N ILE A 145 -6.84 4.28 -3.51
CA ILE A 145 -7.82 4.91 -2.61
C ILE A 145 -7.76 6.42 -2.84
N VAL A 146 -8.91 7.06 -3.03
CA VAL A 146 -9.05 8.52 -3.23
C VAL A 146 -10.28 9.06 -2.50
N ASP A 147 -10.33 10.39 -2.30
CA ASP A 147 -11.57 11.08 -1.98
C ASP A 147 -12.50 10.99 -3.19
N GLY A 148 -13.59 10.22 -3.09
CA GLY A 148 -14.49 9.96 -4.19
C GLY A 148 -15.78 9.27 -3.75
N GLY A 149 -16.87 9.59 -4.44
CA GLY A 149 -18.21 9.12 -4.10
C GLY A 149 -18.90 8.43 -5.26
N TYR A 150 -20.21 8.62 -5.34
CA TYR A 150 -20.97 8.14 -6.48
C TYR A 150 -20.45 8.74 -7.79
N LEU A 151 -20.45 7.92 -8.84
CA LEU A 151 -20.24 8.34 -10.22
C LEU A 151 -21.41 7.80 -11.03
N SER A 152 -22.04 8.65 -11.85
CA SER A 152 -23.03 8.19 -12.81
C SER A 152 -22.39 7.18 -13.78
N PRO A 153 -23.15 6.28 -14.42
CA PRO A 153 -22.60 5.31 -15.36
C PRO A 153 -21.75 5.97 -16.47
N GLY A 154 -22.20 7.11 -17.00
CA GLY A 154 -21.48 7.87 -18.01
C GLY A 154 -20.16 8.47 -17.48
N GLU A 155 -20.15 9.05 -16.28
CA GLU A 155 -18.92 9.54 -15.66
C GLU A 155 -17.94 8.41 -15.38
N LEU A 156 -18.40 7.32 -14.79
CA LEU A 156 -17.59 6.15 -14.49
C LEU A 156 -16.93 5.62 -15.76
N GLN A 157 -17.69 5.47 -16.84
CA GLN A 157 -17.15 4.99 -18.12
C GLN A 157 -16.11 5.95 -18.70
N ARG A 158 -16.38 7.27 -18.72
CA ARG A 158 -15.41 8.28 -19.19
C ARG A 158 -14.10 8.21 -18.41
N GLN A 159 -14.17 8.05 -17.09
CA GLN A 159 -12.99 7.93 -16.23
C GLN A 159 -12.21 6.63 -16.49
N LYS A 160 -12.90 5.49 -16.61
CA LYS A 160 -12.28 4.21 -16.97
C LYS A 160 -11.56 4.31 -18.31
N ASP A 161 -12.15 4.96 -19.30
CA ASP A 161 -11.56 5.09 -20.63
C ASP A 161 -10.32 6.00 -20.64
N LEU A 162 -10.30 7.07 -19.84
CA LEU A 162 -9.08 7.85 -19.65
C LEU A 162 -7.97 6.99 -19.02
N ILE A 163 -8.29 6.22 -17.98
CA ILE A 163 -7.31 5.35 -17.32
C ILE A 163 -6.76 4.31 -18.32
N ARG A 164 -7.61 3.63 -19.09
CA ARG A 164 -7.20 2.69 -20.15
C ARG A 164 -6.20 3.33 -21.11
N ARG A 165 -6.56 4.48 -21.70
CA ARG A 165 -5.69 5.22 -22.64
C ARG A 165 -4.33 5.56 -22.05
N LYS A 166 -4.24 5.90 -20.76
CA LYS A 166 -2.99 6.29 -20.09
C LYS A 166 -2.11 5.09 -19.75
N LEU A 167 -2.70 3.94 -19.41
CA LEU A 167 -1.96 2.77 -18.89
C LEU A 167 -1.61 1.75 -19.97
N LEU A 168 -2.52 1.48 -20.90
CA LEU A 168 -2.36 0.52 -21.99
C LEU A 168 -2.49 1.24 -23.34
N LYS A 169 -1.46 1.15 -24.19
CA LYS A 169 -1.48 1.81 -25.51
C LYS A 169 -2.56 1.15 -26.39
N ARG A 170 -3.28 1.96 -27.14
CA ARG A 170 -4.42 1.50 -27.97
C ARG A 170 -4.03 0.43 -28.97
N PHE A 171 -2.88 0.54 -29.62
CA PHE A 171 -2.42 -0.50 -30.57
C PHE A 171 -2.22 -1.86 -29.88
N MET A 172 -1.74 -1.88 -28.63
CA MET A 172 -1.59 -3.13 -27.88
C MET A 172 -2.95 -3.70 -27.49
N ALA A 173 -3.86 -2.85 -27.01
CA ALA A 173 -5.22 -3.29 -26.66
C ALA A 173 -5.96 -3.86 -27.88
N ASN A 174 -5.88 -3.17 -29.02
CA ASN A 174 -6.48 -3.60 -30.28
C ASN A 174 -5.87 -4.92 -30.79
N GLY A 175 -4.54 -5.02 -30.78
CA GLY A 175 -3.84 -6.25 -31.23
C GLY A 175 -4.14 -7.47 -30.36
N LEU A 176 -4.49 -7.28 -29.08
CA LEU A 176 -4.85 -8.35 -28.15
C LEU A 176 -6.36 -8.64 -28.11
N GLY A 177 -7.20 -7.77 -28.68
CA GLY A 177 -8.66 -7.80 -28.48
C GLY A 177 -9.09 -7.67 -27.00
N LYS A 178 -8.20 -7.17 -26.12
CA LYS A 178 -8.40 -7.09 -24.67
C LYS A 178 -7.84 -5.78 -24.12
N ASP A 179 -8.50 -5.22 -23.10
CA ASP A 179 -8.07 -4.01 -22.40
C ASP A 179 -7.97 -4.27 -20.88
N LEU A 180 -7.63 -3.23 -20.11
CA LEU A 180 -7.62 -3.27 -18.65
C LEU A 180 -9.03 -3.47 -18.10
N GLU A 181 -9.13 -4.39 -17.16
CA GLU A 181 -10.31 -4.53 -16.31
C GLU A 181 -10.20 -3.51 -15.17
N ILE A 182 -11.17 -2.60 -15.11
CA ILE A 182 -11.19 -1.51 -14.13
C ILE A 182 -12.49 -1.58 -13.35
N HIS A 183 -12.33 -1.69 -12.03
CA HIS A 183 -13.42 -1.72 -11.09
C HIS A 183 -13.37 -0.52 -10.14
N TYR A 184 -14.54 -0.01 -9.80
CA TYR A 184 -14.73 1.17 -8.94
C TYR A 184 -15.77 0.85 -7.87
N GLN A 185 -15.45 1.18 -6.63
CA GLN A 185 -16.40 1.14 -5.52
C GLN A 185 -16.18 2.33 -4.62
N TYR A 186 -17.24 2.83 -3.98
CA TYR A 186 -17.12 3.86 -2.95
C TYR A 186 -17.88 3.47 -1.68
N THR A 187 -17.51 4.08 -0.56
CA THR A 187 -18.22 3.92 0.71
C THR A 187 -17.99 5.10 1.65
N THR A 188 -19.02 5.44 2.43
CA THR A 188 -18.98 6.47 3.48
C THR A 188 -18.97 5.86 4.89
N SER A 189 -19.15 4.55 5.03
CA SER A 189 -19.23 3.90 6.34
C SER A 189 -17.84 3.72 6.95
N PRO A 190 -17.54 4.27 8.15
CA PRO A 190 -16.23 4.16 8.79
C PRO A 190 -15.72 2.71 8.90
N LYS A 191 -16.62 1.77 9.24
CA LYS A 191 -16.30 0.33 9.32
C LYS A 191 -15.89 -0.24 7.97
N LYS A 192 -16.61 0.11 6.88
CA LYS A 192 -16.30 -0.34 5.52
C LYS A 192 -15.02 0.32 4.99
N ILE A 193 -14.81 1.60 5.29
CA ILE A 193 -13.57 2.35 4.99
C ILE A 193 -12.37 1.63 5.60
N TYR A 194 -12.41 1.34 6.90
CA TYR A 194 -11.34 0.60 7.59
C TYR A 194 -11.14 -0.80 7.01
N HIS A 195 -12.22 -1.52 6.68
CA HIS A 195 -12.13 -2.82 6.04
C HIS A 195 -11.42 -2.75 4.68
N LYS A 196 -11.73 -1.74 3.83
CA LYS A 196 -11.03 -1.50 2.56
C LYS A 196 -9.55 -1.16 2.78
N LEU A 197 -9.23 -0.35 3.77
CA LEU A 197 -7.83 -0.08 4.14
C LEU A 197 -7.08 -1.36 4.51
N LYS A 198 -7.67 -2.20 5.39
CA LYS A 198 -7.08 -3.49 5.78
C LYS A 198 -6.87 -4.39 4.58
N TYR A 199 -7.87 -4.52 3.72
CA TYR A 199 -7.80 -5.32 2.49
C TYR A 199 -6.69 -4.83 1.55
N ILE A 200 -6.65 -3.53 1.23
CA ILE A 200 -5.69 -2.97 0.28
C ILE A 200 -4.26 -3.05 0.81
N THR A 201 -4.05 -2.85 2.11
CA THR A 201 -2.72 -2.88 2.71
C THR A 201 -2.18 -4.28 2.97
N ARG A 202 -2.97 -5.35 2.79
CA ARG A 202 -2.50 -6.71 3.01
C ARG A 202 -1.38 -7.09 2.02
N PRO A 203 -0.48 -8.01 2.40
CA PRO A 203 0.41 -8.65 1.45
C PRO A 203 -0.40 -9.68 0.64
N THR A 204 -0.13 -9.79 -0.65
CA THR A 204 -0.75 -10.83 -1.50
C THR A 204 0.28 -11.75 -2.12
N PHE A 205 1.57 -11.45 -2.00
CA PHE A 205 2.63 -12.35 -2.44
C PHE A 205 3.18 -13.01 -1.19
N LEU A 206 2.60 -14.13 -0.79
CA LEU A 206 2.79 -14.66 0.56
C LEU A 206 4.03 -15.54 0.67
N ASP A 207 4.35 -16.29 -0.38
CA ASP A 207 5.49 -17.20 -0.40
C ASP A 207 6.35 -16.92 -1.64
N GLN A 208 7.67 -16.86 -1.45
CA GLN A 208 8.64 -16.66 -2.52
C GLN A 208 8.54 -17.74 -3.60
N SER A 209 8.18 -18.97 -3.22
CA SER A 209 8.09 -20.13 -4.10
C SER A 209 7.06 -19.96 -5.22
N TRP A 210 6.05 -19.11 -5.01
CA TRP A 210 5.02 -18.85 -6.04
C TRP A 210 5.62 -18.21 -7.29
N ASP A 211 6.69 -17.41 -7.13
CA ASP A 211 7.35 -16.74 -8.25
C ASP A 211 8.73 -16.16 -7.85
N GLU A 212 9.76 -17.01 -7.79
CA GLU A 212 11.08 -16.61 -7.33
C GLU A 212 11.71 -15.48 -8.18
N LEU A 213 11.46 -15.52 -9.49
CA LEU A 213 11.94 -14.51 -10.43
C LEU A 213 11.27 -13.15 -10.15
N LEU A 214 9.97 -13.13 -9.90
CA LEU A 214 9.27 -11.91 -9.50
C LEU A 214 9.83 -11.40 -8.17
N ALA A 215 9.96 -12.26 -7.15
CA ALA A 215 10.49 -11.89 -5.85
C ALA A 215 11.85 -11.18 -5.96
N ALA A 216 12.78 -11.74 -6.74
CA ALA A 216 14.05 -11.10 -7.03
C ALA A 216 13.89 -9.74 -7.73
N LYS A 217 13.03 -9.66 -8.76
CA LYS A 217 12.80 -8.43 -9.55
C LYS A 217 12.12 -7.31 -8.78
N ILE A 218 11.28 -7.63 -7.78
CA ILE A 218 10.53 -6.65 -6.99
C ILE A 218 11.13 -6.40 -5.61
N TYR A 219 12.26 -7.04 -5.26
CA TYR A 219 12.94 -6.79 -4.00
C TYR A 219 13.28 -5.31 -3.81
N GLY A 220 12.87 -4.74 -2.66
CA GLY A 220 13.03 -3.32 -2.34
C GLY A 220 12.04 -2.39 -3.07
N LEU A 221 10.98 -2.93 -3.67
CA LEU A 221 9.89 -2.13 -4.20
C LEU A 221 9.17 -1.40 -3.05
N ARG A 222 9.14 -0.07 -3.12
CA ARG A 222 8.27 0.75 -2.25
C ARG A 222 6.84 0.64 -2.75
N ASN A 223 6.10 -0.34 -2.24
CA ASN A 223 4.76 -0.68 -2.74
C ASN A 223 3.65 0.23 -2.14
N ASN A 224 3.82 0.74 -0.92
CA ASN A 224 2.89 1.70 -0.33
C ASN A 224 3.28 3.12 -0.70
N ASN A 225 2.46 3.80 -1.48
CA ASN A 225 2.70 5.17 -1.90
C ASN A 225 1.48 6.06 -1.63
N THR A 226 1.73 7.34 -1.39
CA THR A 226 0.70 8.36 -1.21
C THR A 226 1.02 9.55 -2.12
N TRP A 227 0.00 10.32 -2.53
CA TRP A 227 0.17 11.61 -3.18
C TRP A 227 -0.81 12.63 -2.60
N GLY A 228 -0.57 13.92 -2.90
CA GLY A 228 -1.36 15.03 -2.41
C GLY A 228 -1.05 15.38 -0.95
N LYS A 229 -1.77 16.40 -0.45
CA LYS A 229 -1.66 16.89 0.94
C LYS A 229 -2.62 16.11 1.85
N TRP A 230 -2.17 15.86 3.08
CA TRP A 230 -2.87 15.07 4.11
C TRP A 230 -2.84 15.80 5.45
N ASP A 231 -3.36 17.01 5.45
CA ASP A 231 -3.33 18.01 6.51
C ASP A 231 -4.74 18.43 6.96
N GLN A 232 -5.76 17.63 6.61
CA GLN A 232 -7.14 17.85 7.06
C GLN A 232 -7.41 17.14 8.38
N ASP A 233 -8.43 17.61 9.10
CA ASP A 233 -8.92 16.96 10.31
C ASP A 233 -9.55 15.58 10.00
N PRO A 234 -9.49 14.63 10.95
CA PRO A 234 -10.22 13.37 10.86
C PRO A 234 -11.74 13.62 10.72
N LYS A 235 -12.34 13.10 9.65
CA LYS A 235 -13.78 13.13 9.39
C LYS A 235 -14.55 11.99 10.05
N TRP A 236 -13.84 10.95 10.48
CA TRP A 236 -14.42 9.81 11.19
C TRP A 236 -13.40 9.14 12.11
N GLN A 237 -13.92 8.42 13.09
CA GLN A 237 -13.15 7.61 14.02
C GLN A 237 -13.81 6.24 14.19
N LEU A 238 -13.02 5.20 14.48
CA LEU A 238 -13.60 3.92 14.90
C LEU A 238 -13.96 4.04 16.37
N ARG A 239 -15.16 3.60 16.75
CA ARG A 239 -15.54 3.51 18.17
C ARG A 239 -14.53 2.61 18.91
N HIS A 240 -14.15 3.04 20.11
CA HIS A 240 -13.09 2.45 20.96
C HIS A 240 -13.33 0.98 21.35
N SER A 241 -14.55 0.45 21.20
CA SER A 241 -14.85 -0.97 21.45
C SER A 241 -14.26 -1.94 20.39
N ASN A 242 -13.67 -1.42 19.32
CA ASN A 242 -13.00 -2.26 18.33
C ASN A 242 -11.61 -2.70 18.85
N ARG A 243 -11.48 -3.96 19.25
CA ARG A 243 -10.23 -4.70 19.57
C ARG A 243 -9.02 -4.31 18.69
N ALA A 244 -9.25 -3.94 17.43
CA ALA A 244 -8.22 -3.52 16.49
C ALA A 244 -7.48 -2.22 16.89
N ILE A 245 -8.14 -1.25 17.54
CA ILE A 245 -7.46 -0.06 18.06
C ILE A 245 -6.67 -0.42 19.31
N ALA A 246 -7.24 -1.20 20.24
CA ALA A 246 -6.52 -1.66 21.43
C ALA A 246 -5.23 -2.44 21.08
N ILE A 247 -5.24 -3.22 19.99
CA ILE A 247 -4.04 -3.87 19.46
C ILE A 247 -3.03 -2.84 18.93
N MET A 248 -3.49 -1.78 18.26
CA MET A 248 -2.61 -0.74 17.73
C MET A 248 -1.98 0.13 18.82
N THR A 249 -2.73 0.48 19.87
CA THR A 249 -2.24 1.20 21.06
C THR A 249 -1.24 0.35 21.86
N LYS A 250 -1.37 -0.98 21.85
CA LYS A 250 -0.39 -1.90 22.43
C LYS A 250 0.91 -2.03 21.63
N VAL A 251 0.99 -1.50 20.40
CA VAL A 251 2.26 -1.40 19.65
C VAL A 251 3.03 -0.12 20.04
N GLU A 252 2.42 0.75 20.85
CA GLU A 252 3.01 2.00 21.36
C GLU A 252 3.66 1.83 22.76
N GLN A 253 3.53 0.64 23.37
CA GLN A 253 4.21 0.21 24.60
C GLN A 253 5.26 -0.86 24.28
#